data_AF-A0A523RD78-F1
#
_entry.id   AF-A0A523RD78-F1
#
_cell.length_a   1.000
_cell.length_b   1.000
_cell.length_c   1.000
_cell.angle_alpha   90.00
_cell.angle_beta   90.00
_cell.angle_gamma   90.00
#
_symmetry.space_group_name_H-M   'P 1'
#
loop_
_entity.id
_entity.type
_entity.pdbx_description
1 polymer ?
#
loop_
_entity_poly.entity_id
_entity_poly.type
_entity_poly.pdbx_seq_one_letter_code
_entity_poly.pdbx_strand_id
1 'polypeptide(L)'
;MENPREQIDEVPFFEKEPVASSENFEVHYDQEAEENIPEGLESKLEEVKDLVDRMLDLDERTDKTKIYLFSNKEQYQRHIKDHDLPKGEATFDTEAGAILILVGEREKGEFLGGIAHEMAHFNPFFGGVGNDPERSKWEQEMVCNFVGNQIGVEFGDKEINNRKLLVAKEELSRIKKFSWREKEYDWENFLALEVLVYPWLEKRYGMKKLQGLWGKLFKERQNLASSIKDIYKQELPELEREFAADILKAETYKDFME
;
A
#
# COMPACT_ATOMS: atom_id res chain seq x y z
N MET A 1 34.35 -7.16 -7.16
CA MET A 1 33.66 -8.45 -7.38
C MET A 1 32.25 -8.09 -7.78
N GLU A 2 31.97 -8.12 -9.08
CA GLU A 2 30.62 -7.95 -9.60
C GLU A 2 29.82 -9.18 -9.20
N ASN A 3 28.67 -8.97 -8.57
CA ASN A 3 27.71 -10.03 -8.27
C ASN A 3 26.87 -10.20 -9.54
N PRO A 4 27.00 -11.30 -10.31
CA PRO A 4 26.16 -11.52 -11.47
C PRO A 4 24.80 -11.97 -10.92
N ARG A 5 23.90 -11.01 -10.67
CA ARG A 5 22.49 -11.35 -10.52
C ARG A 5 22.01 -11.78 -11.90
N GLU A 6 21.86 -13.08 -12.11
CA GLU A 6 21.07 -13.59 -13.21
C GLU A 6 19.66 -12.99 -13.04
N GLN A 7 19.25 -12.14 -13.99
CA GLN A 7 17.87 -11.68 -14.07
C GLN A 7 16.98 -12.91 -14.21
N ILE A 8 16.01 -13.05 -13.31
CA ILE A 8 14.94 -14.03 -13.45
C ILE A 8 14.03 -13.50 -14.56
N ASP A 9 14.39 -13.81 -15.81
CA ASP A 9 13.64 -13.35 -16.97
C ASP A 9 12.33 -14.13 -17.20
N GLU A 10 12.11 -15.25 -16.50
CA GLU A 10 11.00 -16.16 -16.80
C GLU A 10 10.26 -16.62 -15.53
N VAL A 11 9.00 -16.19 -15.38
CA VAL A 11 8.05 -16.85 -14.49
C VAL A 11 7.45 -18.03 -15.27
N PRO A 12 7.75 -19.30 -14.91
CA PRO A 12 7.58 -20.48 -15.78
C PRO A 12 6.12 -20.84 -16.13
N PHE A 13 5.15 -20.09 -15.62
CA PHE A 13 3.71 -20.32 -15.81
C PHE A 13 3.10 -19.39 -16.86
N PHE A 14 3.82 -18.35 -17.31
CA PHE A 14 3.31 -17.34 -18.24
C PHE A 14 3.89 -17.51 -19.64
N GLU A 15 3.13 -17.07 -20.64
CA GLU A 15 3.67 -16.90 -21.99
C GLU A 15 4.79 -15.85 -21.99
N LYS A 16 5.74 -16.00 -22.93
CA LYS A 16 6.92 -15.13 -23.02
C LYS A 16 6.57 -13.69 -23.42
N GLU A 17 5.52 -13.50 -24.19
CA GLU A 17 5.06 -12.19 -24.61
C GLU A 17 4.02 -11.66 -23.60
N PRO A 18 4.07 -10.36 -23.24
CA PRO A 18 3.05 -9.77 -22.41
C PRO A 18 1.73 -9.75 -23.19
N VAL A 19 0.64 -10.07 -22.50
CA VAL A 19 -0.68 -10.04 -23.13
C VAL A 19 -1.19 -8.60 -23.28
N ALA A 20 -0.66 -7.71 -22.44
CA ALA A 20 -0.96 -6.31 -22.41
C ALA A 20 0.32 -5.50 -22.16
N SER A 21 0.56 -4.42 -22.89
CA SER A 21 1.78 -3.61 -22.76
C SER A 21 1.52 -2.14 -23.03
N SER A 22 2.00 -1.29 -22.12
CA SER A 22 1.94 0.17 -22.22
C SER A 22 3.33 0.80 -22.11
N GLU A 23 3.41 2.13 -21.91
CA GLU A 23 4.68 2.81 -21.61
C GLU A 23 5.24 2.37 -20.24
N ASN A 24 4.36 2.16 -19.26
CA ASN A 24 4.74 1.91 -17.88
C ASN A 24 4.60 0.44 -17.44
N PHE A 25 3.86 -0.39 -18.18
CA PHE A 25 3.50 -1.74 -17.73
C PHE A 25 3.68 -2.84 -18.78
N GLU A 26 4.04 -4.03 -18.30
CA GLU A 26 3.90 -5.30 -19.01
C GLU A 26 3.01 -6.20 -18.16
N VAL A 27 1.87 -6.62 -18.69
CA VAL A 27 0.93 -7.47 -17.99
C VAL A 27 0.98 -8.86 -18.60
N HIS A 28 1.26 -9.83 -17.75
CA HIS A 28 1.23 -11.25 -18.05
C HIS A 28 0.12 -11.89 -17.22
N TYR A 29 -0.73 -12.68 -17.86
CA TYR A 29 -1.76 -13.45 -17.18
C TYR A 29 -1.78 -14.89 -17.68
N ASP A 30 -2.14 -15.84 -16.82
CA ASP A 30 -2.38 -17.21 -17.26
C ASP A 30 -3.71 -17.31 -18.03
N GLN A 31 -3.89 -18.34 -18.86
CA GLN A 31 -5.06 -18.47 -19.73
C GLN A 31 -6.40 -18.52 -18.97
N GLU A 32 -6.39 -18.92 -17.69
CA GLU A 32 -7.58 -19.01 -16.85
C GLU A 32 -7.91 -17.66 -16.15
N ALA A 33 -6.94 -16.75 -16.05
CA ALA A 33 -7.12 -15.42 -15.47
C ALA A 33 -7.87 -14.46 -16.40
N GLU A 34 -7.88 -14.70 -17.72
CA GLU A 34 -8.48 -13.80 -18.72
C GLU A 34 -9.94 -13.45 -18.42
N GLU A 35 -10.73 -14.43 -17.97
CA GLU A 35 -12.16 -14.24 -17.65
C GLU A 35 -12.41 -13.35 -16.43
N ASN A 36 -11.40 -13.19 -15.56
CA ASN A 36 -11.48 -12.44 -14.31
C ASN A 36 -10.77 -11.08 -14.39
N ILE A 37 -10.14 -10.76 -15.52
CA ILE A 37 -9.45 -9.49 -15.72
C ILE A 37 -10.46 -8.39 -16.06
N PRO A 38 -10.45 -7.26 -15.35
CA PRO A 38 -11.32 -6.15 -15.68
C PRO A 38 -11.09 -5.64 -17.10
N GLU A 39 -12.18 -5.44 -17.86
CA GLU A 39 -12.10 -4.81 -19.18
C GLU A 39 -11.35 -3.46 -19.09
N GLY A 40 -10.41 -3.25 -20.02
CA GLY A 40 -9.58 -2.05 -20.08
C GLY A 40 -8.53 -1.95 -18.97
N LEU A 41 -8.07 -3.09 -18.41
CA LEU A 41 -7.08 -3.12 -17.33
C LEU A 41 -5.86 -2.23 -17.60
N GLU A 42 -5.28 -2.26 -18.81
CA GLU A 42 -4.12 -1.42 -19.15
C GLU A 42 -4.37 0.07 -18.90
N SER A 43 -5.47 0.61 -19.44
CA SER A 43 -5.84 2.01 -19.24
C SER A 43 -6.07 2.31 -17.76
N LYS A 44 -6.61 1.34 -17.01
CA LYS A 44 -6.81 1.50 -15.57
C LYS A 44 -5.52 1.45 -14.78
N LEU A 45 -4.53 0.65 -15.19
CA LEU A 45 -3.21 0.63 -14.57
C LEU A 45 -2.48 1.96 -14.78
N GLU A 46 -2.61 2.59 -15.94
CA GLU A 46 -2.08 3.93 -16.18
C GLU A 46 -2.77 4.98 -15.29
N GLU A 47 -4.11 4.95 -15.18
CA GLU A 47 -4.84 5.83 -14.24
C GLU A 47 -4.40 5.61 -12.78
N VAL A 48 -4.20 4.35 -12.37
CA VAL A 48 -3.70 4.01 -11.04
C VAL A 48 -2.31 4.56 -10.83
N LYS A 49 -1.40 4.38 -11.80
CA LYS A 49 -0.04 4.91 -11.72
C LYS A 49 -0.03 6.43 -11.55
N ASP A 50 -0.78 7.14 -12.37
CA ASP A 50 -0.88 8.60 -12.31
C ASP A 50 -1.41 9.08 -10.94
N LEU A 51 -2.29 8.30 -10.30
CA LEU A 51 -2.76 8.59 -8.95
C LEU A 51 -1.66 8.30 -7.91
N VAL A 52 -1.02 7.13 -7.97
CA VAL A 52 0.07 6.75 -7.06
C VAL A 52 1.22 7.78 -7.13
N ASP A 53 1.66 8.13 -8.33
CA ASP A 53 2.75 9.08 -8.55
C ASP A 53 2.42 10.46 -7.98
N ARG A 54 1.18 10.95 -8.19
CA ARG A 54 0.71 12.21 -7.60
C ARG A 54 0.60 12.16 -6.08
N MET A 55 0.09 11.05 -5.53
CA MET A 55 -0.04 10.87 -4.08
C MET A 55 1.35 10.89 -3.43
N LEU A 56 2.32 10.24 -4.06
CA LEU A 56 3.65 10.08 -3.51
C LEU A 56 4.65 11.16 -3.94
N ASP A 57 4.24 12.17 -4.72
CA ASP A 57 5.10 13.24 -5.24
C ASP A 57 6.31 12.71 -6.03
N LEU A 58 6.04 11.75 -6.92
CA LEU A 58 7.04 11.13 -7.78
C LEU A 58 7.19 11.94 -9.09
N ASP A 59 8.35 12.57 -9.25
CA ASP A 59 8.77 13.23 -10.50
C ASP A 59 9.62 12.32 -11.40
N GLU A 60 10.04 11.15 -10.90
CA GLU A 60 10.94 10.23 -11.61
C GLU A 60 10.16 9.13 -12.32
N ARG A 61 10.50 8.91 -13.60
CA ARG A 61 10.04 7.73 -14.34
C ARG A 61 10.65 6.48 -13.72
N THR A 62 9.80 5.62 -13.17
CA THR A 62 10.19 4.26 -12.80
C THR A 62 10.43 3.44 -14.05
N ASP A 63 11.28 2.43 -13.96
CA ASP A 63 11.37 1.41 -15.00
C ASP A 63 10.01 0.75 -15.22
N LYS A 64 9.81 0.20 -16.42
CA LYS A 64 8.57 -0.49 -16.80
C LYS A 64 8.30 -1.64 -15.83
N THR A 65 7.15 -1.60 -15.16
CA THR A 65 6.78 -2.59 -14.14
C THR A 65 6.13 -3.80 -14.79
N LYS A 66 6.67 -5.00 -14.51
CA LYS A 66 6.02 -6.25 -14.91
C LYS A 66 4.96 -6.63 -13.88
N ILE A 67 3.78 -7.06 -14.35
CA ILE A 67 2.67 -7.50 -13.52
C ILE A 67 2.27 -8.90 -13.95
N TYR A 68 2.36 -9.88 -13.04
CA TYR A 68 1.97 -11.26 -13.27
C TYR A 68 0.68 -11.58 -12.49
N LEU A 69 -0.34 -11.99 -13.23
CA LEU A 69 -1.68 -12.26 -12.74
C LEU A 69 -1.94 -13.77 -12.75
N PHE A 70 -1.95 -14.37 -11.57
CA PHE A 70 -2.21 -15.79 -11.36
C PHE A 70 -3.70 -15.99 -11.07
N SER A 71 -4.37 -16.88 -11.81
CA SER A 71 -5.69 -17.40 -11.43
C SER A 71 -5.57 -18.60 -10.49
N ASN A 72 -4.51 -19.39 -10.64
CA ASN A 72 -4.30 -20.62 -9.89
C ASN A 72 -3.53 -20.37 -8.58
N LYS A 73 -4.21 -20.61 -7.45
CA LYS A 73 -3.63 -20.41 -6.12
C LYS A 73 -2.42 -21.30 -5.84
N GLU A 74 -2.44 -22.56 -6.28
CA GLU A 74 -1.32 -23.48 -6.06
C GLU A 74 -0.08 -23.06 -6.83
N GLN A 75 -0.22 -22.57 -8.07
CA GLN A 75 0.87 -22.05 -8.88
C GLN A 75 1.48 -20.79 -8.26
N TYR A 76 0.62 -19.84 -7.85
CA TYR A 76 1.03 -18.65 -7.13
C TYR A 76 1.82 -19.02 -5.86
N GLN A 77 1.24 -19.87 -4.99
CA GLN A 77 1.90 -20.29 -3.74
C GLN A 77 3.21 -21.02 -3.97
N ARG A 78 3.31 -21.81 -5.03
CA ARG A 78 4.55 -22.47 -5.41
C ARG A 78 5.60 -21.46 -5.84
N HIS A 79 5.24 -20.49 -6.68
CA HIS A 79 6.17 -19.44 -7.12
C HIS A 79 6.69 -18.61 -5.94
N ILE A 80 5.79 -18.18 -5.04
CA ILE A 80 6.15 -17.50 -3.79
C ILE A 80 7.15 -18.32 -2.97
N LYS A 81 6.90 -19.63 -2.84
CA LYS A 81 7.77 -20.51 -2.07
C LYS A 81 9.13 -20.74 -2.74
N ASP A 82 9.15 -20.94 -4.05
CA ASP A 82 10.36 -21.25 -4.81
C ASP A 82 11.33 -20.05 -4.83
N HIS A 83 10.83 -18.83 -4.63
CA HIS A 83 11.59 -17.57 -4.59
C HIS A 83 11.70 -16.93 -3.20
N ASP A 84 11.28 -17.63 -2.13
CA ASP A 84 11.29 -17.12 -0.74
C ASP A 84 10.59 -15.76 -0.56
N LEU A 85 9.51 -15.53 -1.31
CA LEU A 85 8.76 -14.28 -1.30
C LEU A 85 7.77 -14.23 -0.11
N PRO A 86 7.36 -13.03 0.34
CA PRO A 86 6.37 -12.87 1.39
C PRO A 86 5.06 -13.62 1.06
N LYS A 87 4.51 -14.31 2.07
CA LYS A 87 3.17 -14.90 1.94
C LYS A 87 2.15 -13.79 1.91
N GLY A 88 1.35 -13.75 0.87
CA GLY A 88 0.33 -12.75 0.67
C GLY A 88 -0.52 -13.11 -0.52
N GLU A 89 -1.44 -12.22 -0.83
CA GLU A 89 -2.42 -12.39 -1.89
C GLU A 89 -2.16 -11.42 -3.07
N ALA A 90 -1.28 -10.46 -2.83
CA ALA A 90 -0.39 -9.81 -3.78
C ALA A 90 1.00 -9.78 -3.12
N THR A 91 2.05 -9.69 -3.92
CA THR A 91 3.40 -9.42 -3.42
C THR A 91 4.23 -8.78 -4.51
N PHE A 92 5.32 -8.15 -4.09
CA PHE A 92 6.32 -7.62 -4.97
C PHE A 92 7.60 -8.46 -4.95
N ASP A 93 8.04 -8.88 -6.13
CA ASP A 93 9.33 -9.54 -6.36
C ASP A 93 10.40 -8.51 -6.71
N THR A 94 11.27 -8.27 -5.73
CA THR A 94 12.38 -7.30 -5.81
C THR A 94 13.46 -7.68 -6.82
N GLU A 95 13.64 -8.99 -7.07
CA GLU A 95 14.67 -9.47 -7.98
C GLU A 95 14.19 -9.41 -9.43
N ALA A 96 12.90 -9.70 -9.65
CA ALA A 96 12.27 -9.62 -10.96
C ALA A 96 11.77 -8.23 -11.34
N GLY A 97 11.70 -7.28 -10.39
CA GLY A 97 11.08 -5.97 -10.62
C GLY A 97 9.59 -6.09 -10.96
N ALA A 98 8.91 -7.07 -10.36
CA ALA A 98 7.58 -7.48 -10.78
C ALA A 98 6.56 -7.52 -9.64
N ILE A 99 5.33 -7.14 -9.94
CA ILE A 99 4.18 -7.33 -9.04
C ILE A 99 3.54 -8.68 -9.38
N LEU A 100 3.31 -9.51 -8.36
CA LEU A 100 2.67 -10.81 -8.48
C LEU A 100 1.32 -10.75 -7.76
N ILE A 101 0.24 -11.12 -8.44
CA ILE A 101 -1.12 -11.01 -7.88
C ILE A 101 -1.90 -12.29 -8.12
N LEU A 102 -2.51 -12.81 -7.07
CA LEU A 102 -3.55 -13.83 -7.19
C LEU A 102 -4.88 -13.12 -7.48
N VAL A 103 -5.40 -13.26 -8.70
CA VAL A 103 -6.58 -12.53 -9.19
C VAL A 103 -7.84 -12.96 -8.42
N GLY A 104 -8.06 -14.27 -8.26
CA GLY A 104 -9.19 -14.83 -7.49
C GLY A 104 -10.58 -14.25 -7.82
N GLU A 105 -11.57 -14.50 -6.96
CA GLU A 105 -12.90 -13.86 -7.03
C GLU A 105 -12.88 -12.47 -6.36
N ARG A 106 -11.94 -11.59 -6.72
CA ARG A 106 -11.85 -10.25 -6.12
C ARG A 106 -12.74 -9.23 -6.82
N GLU A 107 -13.27 -8.29 -6.05
CA GLU A 107 -13.89 -7.11 -6.63
C GLU A 107 -12.82 -6.23 -7.32
N LYS A 108 -13.20 -5.55 -8.41
CA LYS A 108 -12.28 -4.70 -9.20
C LYS A 108 -11.51 -3.68 -8.35
N GLY A 109 -12.16 -3.09 -7.35
CA GLY A 109 -11.54 -2.14 -6.42
C GLY A 109 -10.45 -2.80 -5.55
N GLU A 110 -10.73 -3.96 -4.97
CA GLU A 110 -9.76 -4.72 -4.18
C GLU A 110 -8.54 -5.14 -5.01
N PHE A 111 -8.78 -5.56 -6.26
CA PHE A 111 -7.73 -5.90 -7.21
C PHE A 111 -6.81 -4.71 -7.51
N LEU A 112 -7.37 -3.59 -7.98
CA LEU A 112 -6.59 -2.39 -8.33
C LEU A 112 -5.92 -1.76 -7.11
N GLY A 113 -6.58 -1.80 -5.94
CA GLY A 113 -6.01 -1.36 -4.68
C GLY A 113 -4.80 -2.19 -4.25
N GLY A 114 -4.86 -3.52 -4.43
CA GLY A 114 -3.71 -4.40 -4.22
C GLY A 114 -2.53 -4.07 -5.13
N ILE A 115 -2.78 -3.81 -6.41
CA ILE A 115 -1.69 -3.40 -7.34
C ILE A 115 -1.08 -2.08 -6.89
N ALA A 116 -1.91 -1.10 -6.53
CA ALA A 116 -1.44 0.20 -6.09
C ALA A 116 -0.64 0.15 -4.79
N HIS A 117 -1.01 -0.75 -3.87
CA HIS A 117 -0.22 -1.03 -2.68
C HIS A 117 1.19 -1.48 -3.07
N GLU A 118 1.30 -2.50 -3.93
CA GLU A 118 2.61 -3.01 -4.38
C GLU A 118 3.37 -1.97 -5.20
N MET A 119 2.67 -1.13 -5.98
CA MET A 119 3.29 -0.02 -6.70
C MET A 119 3.92 1.01 -5.77
N ALA A 120 3.31 1.28 -4.62
CA ALA A 120 3.83 2.23 -3.66
C ALA A 120 5.20 1.80 -3.11
N HIS A 121 5.46 0.49 -2.98
CA HIS A 121 6.76 -0.03 -2.54
C HIS A 121 7.92 0.34 -3.47
N PHE A 122 7.67 0.66 -4.75
CA PHE A 122 8.72 1.12 -5.67
C PHE A 122 9.25 2.51 -5.37
N ASN A 123 8.62 3.24 -4.45
CA ASN A 123 8.98 4.61 -4.23
C ASN A 123 10.44 4.76 -3.72
N PRO A 124 11.28 5.59 -4.38
CA PRO A 124 12.65 5.86 -3.94
C PRO A 124 12.76 6.36 -2.48
N PHE A 125 11.71 6.99 -1.94
CA PHE A 125 11.62 7.38 -0.52
C PHE A 125 11.92 6.21 0.44
N PHE A 126 11.52 4.98 0.09
CA PHE A 126 11.75 3.79 0.91
C PHE A 126 13.17 3.24 0.83
N GLY A 127 14.03 3.81 -0.03
CA GLY A 127 15.41 3.34 -0.25
C GLY A 127 15.53 2.31 -1.37
N GLY A 128 14.50 2.20 -2.23
CA GLY A 128 14.34 1.09 -3.15
C GLY A 128 13.91 -0.17 -2.41
N VAL A 129 13.62 -1.24 -3.15
CA VAL A 129 13.07 -2.43 -2.53
C VAL A 129 14.17 -3.26 -1.89
N GLY A 130 14.19 -3.20 -0.57
CA GLY A 130 15.21 -3.78 0.27
C GLY A 130 14.98 -3.26 1.68
N ASN A 131 14.41 -4.11 2.53
CA ASN A 131 14.19 -3.84 3.94
C ASN A 131 15.49 -3.32 4.58
N ASP A 132 15.61 -2.00 4.80
CA ASP A 132 16.57 -1.48 5.75
C ASP A 132 16.09 -1.97 7.13
N PRO A 133 16.78 -2.92 7.79
CA PRO A 133 16.32 -3.47 9.07
C PRO A 133 16.29 -2.42 10.18
N GLU A 134 16.88 -1.24 9.96
CA GLU A 134 16.79 -0.09 10.86
C GLU A 134 15.52 0.74 10.66
N ARG A 135 14.78 0.54 9.56
CA ARG A 135 13.49 1.18 9.32
C ARG A 135 12.36 0.23 9.63
N SER A 136 11.30 0.78 10.20
CA SER A 136 10.17 -0.04 10.56
C SER A 136 9.41 -0.45 9.29
N LYS A 137 9.32 -1.76 9.06
CA LYS A 137 8.49 -2.35 8.00
C LYS A 137 7.07 -1.77 8.02
N TRP A 138 6.52 -1.51 9.20
CA TRP A 138 5.16 -1.02 9.37
C TRP A 138 4.95 0.40 8.82
N GLU A 139 5.90 1.32 8.96
CA GLU A 139 5.73 2.69 8.42
C GLU A 139 5.61 2.69 6.89
N GLN A 140 6.37 1.81 6.21
CA GLN A 140 6.28 1.66 4.75
C GLN A 140 4.93 1.04 4.36
N GLU A 141 4.55 -0.05 5.03
CA GLU A 141 3.26 -0.71 4.83
C GLU A 141 2.07 0.21 5.09
N MET A 142 2.16 1.14 6.06
CA MET A 142 1.11 2.14 6.28
C MET A 142 0.89 3.05 5.07
N VAL A 143 1.96 3.49 4.41
CA VAL A 143 1.85 4.31 3.20
C VAL A 143 1.26 3.48 2.08
N CYS A 144 1.75 2.25 1.88
CA CYS A 144 1.28 1.36 0.83
C CYS A 144 -0.19 0.99 1.03
N ASN A 145 -0.60 0.72 2.27
CA ASN A 145 -2.01 0.50 2.65
C ASN A 145 -2.85 1.74 2.39
N PHE A 146 -2.38 2.94 2.76
CA PHE A 146 -3.10 4.17 2.48
C PHE A 146 -3.34 4.37 0.97
N VAL A 147 -2.28 4.23 0.16
CA VAL A 147 -2.35 4.33 -1.30
C VAL A 147 -3.31 3.29 -1.89
N GLY A 148 -3.10 2.01 -1.56
CA GLY A 148 -3.96 0.92 -2.03
C GLY A 148 -5.43 1.11 -1.67
N ASN A 149 -5.72 1.61 -0.47
CA ASN A 149 -7.09 1.87 -0.03
C ASN A 149 -7.75 3.03 -0.79
N GLN A 150 -7.03 4.12 -1.02
CA GLN A 150 -7.57 5.25 -1.78
C GLN A 150 -7.92 4.82 -3.22
N ILE A 151 -7.05 4.04 -3.84
CA ILE A 151 -7.28 3.47 -5.17
C ILE A 151 -8.47 2.50 -5.14
N GLY A 152 -8.50 1.58 -4.18
CA GLY A 152 -9.61 0.62 -4.07
C GLY A 152 -10.97 1.32 -3.98
N VAL A 153 -11.07 2.38 -3.17
CA VAL A 153 -12.30 3.17 -3.02
C VAL A 153 -12.67 3.90 -4.31
N GLU A 154 -11.70 4.54 -4.96
CA GLU A 154 -11.90 5.23 -6.25
C GLU A 154 -12.49 4.28 -7.30
N PHE A 155 -12.04 3.02 -7.30
CA PHE A 155 -12.44 2.00 -8.28
C PHE A 155 -13.51 1.00 -7.78
N GLY A 156 -14.17 1.25 -6.66
CA GLY A 156 -15.44 0.60 -6.32
C GLY A 156 -15.52 -0.09 -4.95
N ASP A 157 -14.42 -0.26 -4.23
CA ASP A 157 -14.41 -0.86 -2.89
C ASP A 157 -14.80 0.17 -1.80
N LYS A 158 -16.08 0.54 -1.79
CA LYS A 158 -16.58 1.59 -0.89
C LYS A 158 -16.81 1.12 0.54
N GLU A 159 -17.02 -0.19 0.75
CA GLU A 159 -17.41 -0.75 2.05
C GLU A 159 -16.20 -1.10 2.93
N ILE A 160 -15.01 -1.30 2.37
CA ILE A 160 -13.80 -1.64 3.14
C ILE A 160 -13.49 -0.62 4.23
N ASN A 161 -13.73 0.67 3.97
CA ASN A 161 -13.40 1.73 4.90
C ASN A 161 -14.40 1.81 6.07
N ASN A 162 -15.68 1.48 5.84
CA ASN A 162 -16.66 1.34 6.93
C ASN A 162 -16.27 0.17 7.85
N ARG A 163 -15.83 -0.97 7.28
CA ARG A 163 -15.33 -2.11 8.06
C ARG A 163 -14.11 -1.71 8.90
N LYS A 164 -13.14 -0.99 8.31
CA LYS A 164 -11.95 -0.50 9.03
C LYS A 164 -12.30 0.47 10.16
N LEU A 165 -13.25 1.38 9.93
CA LEU A 165 -13.74 2.27 10.99
C LEU A 165 -14.37 1.49 12.15
N LEU A 166 -15.17 0.45 11.85
CA LEU A 166 -15.81 -0.37 12.88
C LEU A 166 -14.76 -1.07 13.76
N VAL A 167 -13.78 -1.73 13.14
CA VAL A 167 -12.66 -2.38 13.85
C VAL A 167 -11.89 -1.36 14.70
N ALA A 168 -11.60 -0.18 14.17
CA ALA A 168 -10.92 0.87 14.91
C ALA A 168 -11.71 1.36 16.15
N LYS A 169 -13.03 1.47 16.05
CA LYS A 169 -13.90 1.83 17.19
C LYS A 169 -13.88 0.76 18.28
N GLU A 170 -13.97 -0.50 17.89
CA GLU A 170 -13.90 -1.63 18.83
C GLU A 170 -12.57 -1.62 19.56
N GLU A 171 -11.48 -1.38 18.84
CA GLU A 171 -10.15 -1.34 19.41
C GLU A 171 -9.92 -0.14 20.33
N LEU A 172 -10.33 1.07 19.94
CA LEU A 172 -10.26 2.24 20.82
C LEU A 172 -11.05 2.05 22.11
N SER A 173 -12.20 1.36 22.03
CA SER A 173 -13.02 1.06 23.21
C SER A 173 -12.30 0.11 24.17
N ARG A 174 -11.44 -0.78 23.66
CA ARG A 174 -10.63 -1.73 24.44
C ARG A 174 -9.40 -1.05 25.06
N ILE A 175 -8.60 -0.36 24.27
CA ILE A 175 -7.31 0.21 24.71
C ILE A 175 -7.46 1.55 25.46
N LYS A 176 -8.61 2.22 25.33
CA LYS A 176 -9.00 3.49 25.96
C LYS A 176 -8.14 4.72 25.62
N LYS A 177 -6.93 4.54 25.08
CA LYS A 177 -6.06 5.62 24.65
C LYS A 177 -5.26 5.23 23.42
N PHE A 178 -5.24 6.13 22.45
CA PHE A 178 -4.34 6.10 21.30
C PHE A 178 -3.05 6.90 21.57
N SER A 179 -1.90 6.44 21.07
CA SER A 179 -0.62 7.14 21.15
C SER A 179 0.24 6.82 19.94
N TRP A 180 0.94 7.82 19.41
CA TRP A 180 1.87 7.65 18.28
C TRP A 180 3.29 7.29 18.72
N ARG A 181 3.47 6.91 20.00
CA ARG A 181 4.78 6.63 20.58
C ARG A 181 5.04 5.13 20.59
N GLU A 182 6.07 4.72 19.86
CA GLU A 182 6.49 3.32 19.65
C GLU A 182 6.71 2.51 20.94
N LYS A 183 7.07 3.16 22.06
CA LYS A 183 7.38 2.49 23.33
C LYS A 183 6.17 2.19 24.21
N GLU A 184 5.00 2.66 23.82
CA GLU A 184 3.77 2.57 24.64
C GLU A 184 2.82 1.45 24.17
N TYR A 185 3.19 0.63 23.16
CA TYR A 185 2.28 -0.29 22.47
C TYR A 185 2.62 -1.78 22.48
N ASP A 186 1.55 -2.56 22.48
CA ASP A 186 1.44 -3.85 21.83
C ASP A 186 1.08 -3.61 20.35
N TRP A 187 2.02 -3.91 19.45
CA TRP A 187 1.98 -3.54 18.04
C TRP A 187 0.80 -4.15 17.27
N GLU A 188 0.32 -5.33 17.67
CA GLU A 188 -0.84 -5.96 17.03
C GLU A 188 -2.11 -5.11 17.16
N ASN A 189 -2.22 -4.32 18.24
CA ASN A 189 -3.39 -3.48 18.50
C ASN A 189 -3.31 -2.10 17.80
N PHE A 190 -2.12 -1.69 17.37
CA PHE A 190 -1.90 -0.44 16.64
C PHE A 190 -2.34 -0.53 15.18
N LEU A 191 -2.17 -1.72 14.56
CA LEU A 191 -2.53 -2.00 13.16
C LEU A 191 -3.98 -1.65 12.82
N ALA A 192 -4.92 -1.85 13.74
CA ALA A 192 -6.33 -1.53 13.51
C ALA A 192 -6.59 -0.02 13.37
N LEU A 193 -5.78 0.81 14.03
CA LEU A 193 -5.96 2.27 14.06
C LEU A 193 -5.07 2.96 13.03
N GLU A 194 -3.93 2.38 12.71
CA GLU A 194 -2.93 2.96 11.81
C GLU A 194 -3.52 3.25 10.42
N VAL A 195 -4.37 2.35 9.92
CA VAL A 195 -4.98 2.45 8.59
C VAL A 195 -5.89 3.68 8.44
N LEU A 196 -6.29 4.32 9.54
CA LEU A 196 -7.09 5.54 9.57
C LEU A 196 -6.25 6.80 9.81
N VAL A 197 -4.98 6.68 10.22
CA VAL A 197 -4.13 7.83 10.56
C VAL A 197 -3.86 8.70 9.33
N TYR A 198 -3.41 8.11 8.22
CA TYR A 198 -3.09 8.86 7.01
C TYR A 198 -4.32 9.48 6.34
N PRO A 199 -5.47 8.77 6.19
CA PRO A 199 -6.70 9.41 5.73
C PRO A 199 -7.11 10.61 6.59
N TRP A 200 -7.06 10.47 7.91
CA TRP A 200 -7.42 11.57 8.82
C TRP A 200 -6.47 12.77 8.70
N LEU A 201 -5.16 12.52 8.63
CA LEU A 201 -4.15 13.57 8.45
C LEU A 201 -4.29 14.26 7.09
N GLU A 202 -4.50 13.49 6.01
CA GLU A 202 -4.73 14.02 4.67
C GLU A 202 -5.97 14.93 4.66
N LYS A 203 -7.10 14.46 5.21
CA LYS A 203 -8.34 15.22 5.24
C LYS A 203 -8.18 16.54 6.00
N ARG A 204 -7.51 16.52 7.15
CA ARG A 204 -7.41 17.68 8.05
C ARG A 204 -6.36 18.69 7.60
N TYR A 205 -5.29 18.22 6.97
CA TYR A 205 -4.09 19.03 6.72
C TYR A 205 -3.65 19.07 5.25
N GLY A 206 -4.23 18.23 4.41
CA GLY A 206 -3.96 18.12 2.98
C GLY A 206 -2.76 17.22 2.64
N MET A 207 -2.81 16.66 1.43
CA MET A 207 -1.79 15.74 0.90
C MET A 207 -0.36 16.30 1.00
N LYS A 208 -0.15 17.60 0.72
CA LYS A 208 1.18 18.22 0.80
C LYS A 208 1.84 18.11 2.18
N LYS A 209 1.05 18.22 3.25
CA LYS A 209 1.59 18.05 4.62
C LYS A 209 1.87 16.58 4.91
N LEU A 210 1.02 15.68 4.44
CA LEU A 210 1.24 14.24 4.57
C LEU A 210 2.49 13.77 3.81
N GLN A 211 2.71 14.25 2.59
CA GLN A 211 3.95 14.05 1.83
C GLN A 211 5.17 14.60 2.59
N GLY A 212 5.03 15.78 3.22
CA GLY A 212 6.06 16.33 4.11
C GLY A 212 6.38 15.42 5.31
N LEU A 213 5.36 14.79 5.90
CA LEU A 213 5.53 13.78 6.97
C LEU A 213 6.34 12.58 6.47
N TRP A 214 5.98 12.03 5.31
CA TRP A 214 6.74 10.93 4.71
C TRP A 214 8.19 11.33 4.38
N GLY A 215 8.42 12.57 3.93
CA GLY A 215 9.76 13.11 3.77
C GLY A 215 10.58 13.10 5.07
N LYS A 216 9.97 13.49 6.21
CA LYS A 216 10.63 13.42 7.52
C LYS A 216 10.94 11.99 7.95
N LEU A 217 9.97 11.09 7.82
CA LEU A 217 10.10 9.68 8.16
C LEU A 217 11.19 9.00 7.33
N PHE A 218 11.11 9.13 6.00
CA PHE A 218 11.87 8.29 5.09
C PHE A 218 13.06 8.98 4.41
N LYS A 219 13.14 10.32 4.32
CA LYS A 219 14.39 10.98 3.87
C LYS A 219 15.26 11.35 5.06
N GLU A 220 14.66 11.95 6.08
CA GLU A 220 15.38 12.46 7.25
C GLU A 220 15.55 11.44 8.39
N ARG A 221 14.92 10.25 8.27
CA ARG A 221 15.00 9.17 9.27
C ARG A 221 14.54 9.62 10.67
N GLN A 222 13.53 10.49 10.73
CA GLN A 222 12.92 10.90 12.00
C GLN A 222 11.85 9.88 12.42
N ASN A 223 11.64 9.69 13.73
CA ASN A 223 10.53 8.86 14.23
C ASN A 223 9.17 9.54 13.99
N LEU A 224 8.09 8.76 13.96
CA LEU A 224 6.73 9.24 13.71
C LEU A 224 6.29 10.37 14.64
N ALA A 225 6.46 10.23 15.95
CA ALA A 225 6.02 11.24 16.92
C ALA A 225 6.72 12.60 16.71
N SER A 226 8.02 12.58 16.44
CA SER A 226 8.80 13.80 16.18
C SER A 226 8.41 14.42 14.84
N SER A 227 8.24 13.60 13.81
CA SER A 227 7.84 14.04 12.47
C SER A 227 6.46 14.68 12.48
N ILE A 228 5.50 14.09 13.20
CA ILE A 228 4.16 14.66 13.38
C ILE A 228 4.23 16.02 14.08
N LYS A 229 4.98 16.12 15.18
CA LYS A 229 5.15 17.40 15.89
C LYS A 229 5.75 18.46 14.96
N ASP A 230 6.74 18.09 14.16
CA ASP A 230 7.42 18.99 13.25
C ASP A 230 6.55 19.46 12.08
N ILE A 231 5.72 18.60 11.50
CA ILE A 231 4.89 18.94 10.34
C ILE A 231 3.59 19.65 10.74
N TYR A 232 2.95 19.18 11.79
CA TYR A 232 1.62 19.68 12.18
C TYR A 232 1.69 20.80 13.22
N LYS A 233 2.84 21.00 13.88
CA LYS A 233 3.08 22.08 14.86
C LYS A 233 2.06 22.09 16.00
N GLN A 234 1.59 20.91 16.40
CA GLN A 234 0.66 20.69 17.51
C GLN A 234 1.28 19.74 18.53
N GLU A 235 0.78 19.82 19.76
CA GLU A 235 1.21 18.90 20.81
C GLU A 235 0.61 17.51 20.57
N LEU A 236 1.46 16.49 20.56
CA LEU A 236 1.09 15.11 20.24
C LEU A 236 -0.15 14.61 21.02
N PRO A 237 -0.28 14.83 22.35
CA PRO A 237 -1.44 14.36 23.10
C PRO A 237 -2.76 15.04 22.73
N GLU A 238 -2.71 16.21 22.08
CA GLU A 238 -3.91 16.89 21.59
C GLU A 238 -4.40 16.21 20.33
N LEU A 239 -3.52 16.04 19.34
CA LEU A 239 -3.82 15.33 18.11
C LEU A 239 -4.29 13.89 18.35
N GLU A 240 -3.65 13.15 19.26
CA GLU A 240 -4.05 11.79 19.63
C GLU A 240 -5.49 11.73 20.16
N ARG A 241 -5.89 12.74 20.97
CA ARG A 241 -7.26 12.86 21.49
C ARG A 241 -8.25 13.22 20.40
N GLU A 242 -7.88 14.13 19.51
CA GLU A 242 -8.74 14.53 18.39
C GLU A 242 -9.01 13.35 17.46
N PHE A 243 -7.95 12.65 17.04
CA PHE A 243 -8.06 11.46 16.21
C PHE A 243 -8.96 10.39 16.83
N ALA A 244 -8.73 10.04 18.10
CA ALA A 244 -9.56 9.06 18.80
C ALA A 244 -11.02 9.53 18.95
N ALA A 245 -11.24 10.83 19.21
CA ALA A 245 -12.58 11.39 19.32
C ALA A 245 -13.32 11.36 17.99
N ASP A 246 -12.65 11.64 16.87
CA ASP A 246 -13.26 11.65 15.55
C ASP A 246 -13.67 10.22 15.13
N ILE A 247 -12.84 9.20 15.40
CA ILE A 247 -13.21 7.79 15.18
C ILE A 247 -14.46 7.40 15.99
N LEU A 248 -14.49 7.74 17.28
CA LEU A 248 -15.59 7.35 18.17
C LEU A 248 -16.90 8.08 17.87
N LYS A 249 -16.84 9.28 17.29
CA LYS A 249 -18.02 10.08 16.93
C LYS A 249 -18.60 9.74 15.57
N ALA A 250 -17.77 9.40 14.59
CA ALA A 250 -18.22 9.10 13.24
C ALA A 250 -19.20 7.92 13.26
N GLU A 251 -20.30 7.96 12.51
CA GLU A 251 -21.18 6.78 12.38
C GLU A 251 -20.68 5.89 11.24
N THR A 252 -20.30 6.52 10.14
CA THR A 252 -19.74 5.94 8.91
C THR A 252 -18.35 6.49 8.63
N TYR A 253 -17.60 5.83 7.74
CA TYR A 253 -16.32 6.35 7.28
C TYR A 253 -16.45 7.69 6.57
N LYS A 254 -17.59 7.93 5.90
CA LYS A 254 -17.86 9.24 5.30
C LYS A 254 -17.90 10.33 6.36
N ASP A 255 -18.60 10.10 7.48
CA ASP A 255 -18.67 11.07 8.58
C ASP A 255 -17.29 11.30 9.23
N PHE A 256 -16.46 10.25 9.29
CA PHE A 256 -15.07 10.37 9.74
C PHE A 256 -14.22 11.27 8.84
N MET A 257 -14.56 11.34 7.55
CA MET A 257 -13.84 12.10 6.54
C MET A 257 -14.49 13.45 6.21
N GLU A 258 -15.56 13.89 6.90
CA GLU A 258 -16.24 15.18 6.67
C GLU A 258 -15.83 16.27 7.65
#